data_AF-A0ABD1BTU3-F1
#
_entry.id   AF-A0ABD1BTU3-F1
#
_cell.length_a   1.000
_cell.length_b   1.000
_cell.length_c   1.000
_cell.angle_alpha   90.00
_cell.angle_beta   90.00
_cell.angle_gamma   90.00
#
_symmetry.space_group_name_H-M   'P 1'
#
loop_
_entity.id
_entity.type
_entity.pdbx_description
1 polymer ?
#
loop_
_entity_poly.entity_id
_entity_poly.type
_entity_poly.pdbx_seq_one_letter_code
_entity_poly.pdbx_strand_id
1 'polypeptide(L)'
;MGEDINTSIGVHSRGWTSSFISPDPPAFFGTIPPVGLEAILQQRGWGTGGIEIIFNKQSPLIGMFSRKLRFRQRIAYLCVLLCLRSIPELVYCLLPTQQLCLISQVYGNL
;
A
#
# COMPACT_ATOMS: atom_id res chain seq x y z
N MET A 1 7.07 2.19 11.18
CA MET A 1 6.10 2.92 10.32
C MET A 1 4.84 2.14 10.01
N GLY A 2 4.87 0.81 9.89
CA GLY A 2 3.66 0.00 9.72
C GLY A 2 3.06 -0.52 11.04
N GLU A 3 3.50 -0.03 12.20
CA GLU A 3 3.06 -0.56 13.50
C GLU A 3 1.56 -0.33 13.77
N ASP A 4 1.01 0.77 13.28
CA ASP A 4 -0.38 1.19 13.42
C ASP A 4 -1.32 0.22 12.70
N ILE A 5 -0.99 -0.11 11.44
CA ILE A 5 -1.72 -1.08 10.63
C ILE A 5 -1.59 -2.49 11.22
N ASN A 6 -0.39 -2.88 11.67
CA ASN A 6 -0.21 -4.19 12.30
C ASN A 6 -1.03 -4.30 13.60
N THR A 7 -1.07 -3.23 14.40
CA THR A 7 -1.88 -3.16 15.62
C THR A 7 -3.36 -3.24 15.31
N SER A 8 -3.84 -2.53 14.28
CA SER A 8 -5.26 -2.58 13.87
C SER A 8 -5.67 -3.96 13.37
N ILE A 9 -4.80 -4.66 12.63
CA ILE A 9 -5.00 -6.06 12.24
C ILE A 9 -5.08 -6.94 13.48
N GLY A 10 -4.19 -6.74 14.46
CA GLY A 10 -4.21 -7.43 15.73
C GLY A 10 -5.53 -7.22 16.50
N VAL A 11 -6.01 -6.00 16.60
CA VAL A 11 -7.27 -5.65 17.27
C VAL A 11 -8.46 -6.29 16.54
N HIS A 12 -8.58 -6.10 15.24
CA HIS A 12 -9.68 -6.71 14.47
C HIS A 12 -9.62 -8.24 14.45
N SER A 13 -8.44 -8.86 14.52
CA SER A 13 -8.31 -10.32 14.58
C SER A 13 -8.89 -10.93 15.86
N ARG A 14 -9.01 -10.13 16.94
CA ARG A 14 -9.64 -10.51 18.20
C ARG A 14 -11.17 -10.31 18.21
N GLY A 15 -11.75 -9.84 17.09
CA GLY A 15 -13.19 -9.66 16.93
C GLY A 15 -13.69 -8.22 17.14
N TRP A 16 -12.79 -7.27 17.38
CA TRP A 16 -13.16 -5.87 17.54
C TRP A 16 -13.59 -5.25 16.20
N THR A 17 -14.45 -4.23 16.29
CA THR A 17 -14.99 -3.51 15.13
C THR A 17 -14.63 -2.03 15.21
N SER A 18 -14.14 -1.46 14.11
CA SER A 18 -13.96 -0.01 13.98
C SER A 18 -15.21 0.66 13.41
N SER A 19 -15.39 1.94 13.73
CA SER A 19 -16.38 2.83 13.12
C SER A 19 -15.71 4.15 12.78
N PHE A 20 -16.06 4.72 11.62
CA PHE A 20 -15.51 5.98 11.15
C PHE A 20 -16.58 7.08 11.30
N ILE A 21 -16.24 8.16 12.00
CA ILE A 21 -17.11 9.31 12.22
C ILE A 21 -16.37 10.54 11.67
N SER A 22 -17.04 11.29 10.80
CA SER A 22 -16.53 12.53 10.22
C SER A 22 -17.41 13.70 10.69
N PRO A 23 -17.07 14.37 11.80
CA PRO A 23 -17.83 15.53 12.28
C PRO A 23 -17.61 16.74 11.37
N ASP A 24 -18.61 17.63 11.32
CA ASP A 24 -18.53 18.94 10.67
C ASP A 24 -18.77 20.02 11.74
N PRO A 25 -17.78 20.88 12.06
CA PRO A 25 -16.45 21.01 11.47
C PRO A 25 -15.47 19.88 11.87
N PRO A 26 -14.36 19.67 11.12
CA PRO A 26 -13.38 18.64 11.44
C PRO A 26 -12.76 18.86 12.82
N ALA A 27 -12.79 17.82 13.66
CA ALA A 27 -12.28 17.89 15.04
C ALA A 27 -10.74 17.93 15.13
N PHE A 28 -10.04 17.47 14.09
CA PHE A 28 -8.58 17.42 14.04
C PHE A 28 -8.07 18.10 12.76
N PHE A 29 -7.19 19.07 12.92
CA PHE A 29 -6.46 19.70 11.82
C PHE A 29 -5.03 19.15 11.78
N GLY A 30 -4.65 18.57 10.64
CA GLY A 30 -3.29 18.09 10.39
C GLY A 30 -2.53 19.03 9.46
N THR A 31 -1.20 19.09 9.63
CA THR A 31 -0.29 19.72 8.67
C THR A 31 0.37 18.64 7.83
N ILE A 32 0.25 18.75 6.51
CA ILE A 32 0.89 17.82 5.57
C ILE A 32 2.24 18.43 5.14
N PRO A 33 3.34 17.64 5.10
CA PRO A 33 4.61 18.15 4.61
C PRO A 33 4.42 18.66 3.17
N PRO A 34 4.91 19.87 2.85
CA PRO A 34 4.81 20.41 1.49
C PRO A 34 5.54 19.50 0.50
N VAL A 35 5.07 19.50 -0.75
CA VAL A 35 5.67 18.76 -1.88
C VAL A 35 7.20 18.87 -1.85
N GLY A 36 7.90 17.73 -1.87
CA GLY A 36 9.35 17.70 -1.74
C GLY A 36 9.91 16.37 -1.23
N LEU A 37 11.18 16.38 -0.80
CA LEU A 37 11.92 15.20 -0.34
C LEU A 37 11.26 14.53 0.87
N GLU A 38 10.78 15.32 1.84
CA GLU A 38 10.13 14.80 3.05
C GLU A 38 8.88 13.98 2.74
N ALA A 39 8.06 14.43 1.78
CA ALA A 39 6.88 13.68 1.33
C ALA A 39 7.27 12.35 0.65
N ILE A 40 8.37 12.34 -0.11
CA ILE A 40 8.90 11.13 -0.77
C ILE A 40 9.44 10.14 0.27
N LEU A 41 10.21 10.61 1.26
CA LEU A 41 10.73 9.79 2.35
C LEU A 41 9.59 9.20 3.18
N GLN A 42 8.55 10.00 3.45
CA GLN A 42 7.35 9.54 4.14
C GLN A 42 6.64 8.43 3.35
N GLN A 43 6.39 8.64 2.05
CA GLN A 43 5.74 7.66 1.19
C GLN A 43 6.57 6.37 1.08
N ARG A 44 7.91 6.49 0.99
CA ARG A 44 8.82 5.35 1.04
C ARG A 44 8.69 4.59 2.35
N GLY A 45 8.66 5.30 3.49
CA GLY A 45 8.48 4.69 4.81
C GLY A 45 7.18 3.90 4.92
N TRP A 46 6.08 4.43 4.38
CA TRP A 46 4.81 3.71 4.28
C TRP A 46 4.90 2.48 3.37
N GLY A 47 5.56 2.60 2.22
CA GLY A 47 5.80 1.48 1.31
C GLY A 47 6.59 0.35 1.97
N THR A 48 7.72 0.66 2.61
CA THR A 48 8.55 -0.34 3.31
C THR A 48 7.77 -0.99 4.46
N GLY A 49 7.06 -0.20 5.28
CA GLY A 49 6.22 -0.73 6.35
C GLY A 49 5.10 -1.64 5.85
N GLY A 50 4.47 -1.29 4.71
CA GLY A 50 3.45 -2.12 4.08
C GLY A 50 3.99 -3.49 3.63
N ILE A 51 5.17 -3.50 3.00
CA ILE A 51 5.86 -4.73 2.59
C ILE A 51 6.21 -5.59 3.80
N GLU A 52 6.76 -4.99 4.87
CA GLU A 52 7.07 -5.71 6.11
C GLU A 52 5.84 -6.41 6.70
N ILE A 53 4.67 -5.75 6.71
CA ILE A 53 3.42 -6.35 7.22
C ILE A 53 2.95 -7.51 6.35
N ILE A 54 3.10 -7.42 5.03
CA ILE A 54 2.72 -8.50 4.09
C ILE A 54 3.53 -9.77 4.37
N PHE A 55 4.83 -9.63 4.61
CA PHE A 55 5.73 -10.76 4.90
C PHE A 55 5.72 -11.20 6.37
N ASN A 56 5.02 -10.50 7.26
CA ASN A 56 4.89 -10.86 8.67
C ASN A 56 3.99 -12.11 8.84
N LYS A 57 4.26 -12.95 9.86
CA LYS A 57 3.36 -14.03 10.31
C LYS A 57 1.94 -13.57 10.62
N GLN A 58 1.77 -12.30 10.98
CA GLN A 58 0.48 -11.69 11.26
C GLN A 58 -0.20 -11.12 10.00
N SER A 59 0.32 -11.37 8.79
CA SER A 59 -0.22 -10.77 7.58
C SER A 59 -1.65 -11.23 7.29
N PRO A 60 -2.48 -10.38 6.67
CA PRO A 60 -3.82 -10.75 6.23
C PRO A 60 -3.81 -11.84 5.13
N LEU A 61 -2.68 -12.02 4.43
CA LEU A 61 -2.45 -13.10 3.44
C LEU A 61 -2.17 -14.45 4.12
N ILE A 62 -1.21 -14.49 5.05
CA ILE A 62 -0.76 -15.74 5.70
C ILE A 62 -1.73 -16.15 6.82
N GLY A 63 -2.27 -15.17 7.55
CA GLY A 63 -3.26 -15.38 8.61
C GLY A 63 -4.67 -15.74 8.12
N MET A 64 -4.83 -16.05 6.83
CA MET A 64 -6.11 -16.33 6.17
C MET A 64 -6.90 -17.47 6.83
N PHE A 65 -6.20 -18.45 7.43
CA PHE A 65 -6.80 -19.65 8.02
C PHE A 65 -7.06 -19.57 9.53
N SER A 66 -6.53 -18.58 10.26
CA SER A 66 -6.49 -18.62 11.74
C SER A 66 -7.10 -17.41 12.45
N ARG A 67 -7.74 -16.47 11.75
CA ARG A 67 -8.22 -15.21 12.36
C ARG A 67 -9.68 -14.84 12.05
N LYS A 68 -10.35 -14.27 13.05
CA LYS A 68 -11.75 -13.79 13.00
C LYS A 68 -11.92 -12.46 12.25
N LEU A 69 -11.26 -12.31 11.10
CA LEU A 69 -11.42 -11.14 10.23
C LEU A 69 -12.54 -11.38 9.20
N ARG A 70 -13.48 -10.45 9.06
CA ARG A 70 -14.51 -10.50 8.01
C ARG A 70 -13.86 -10.42 6.63
N PHE A 71 -14.37 -11.17 5.65
CA PHE A 71 -13.82 -11.20 4.29
C PHE A 71 -13.65 -9.79 3.68
N ARG A 72 -14.66 -8.92 3.84
CA ARG A 72 -14.61 -7.53 3.38
C ARG A 72 -13.47 -6.72 4.03
N GLN A 73 -13.21 -6.94 5.32
CA GLN A 73 -12.11 -6.27 6.03
C GLN A 73 -10.74 -6.76 5.53
N ARG A 74 -10.64 -8.05 5.16
CA ARG A 74 -9.39 -8.61 4.60
C ARG A 74 -9.05 -7.96 3.27
N ILE A 75 -10.01 -7.87 2.35
CA ILE A 75 -9.80 -7.21 1.05
C ILE A 75 -9.39 -5.75 1.26
N ALA A 76 -10.06 -5.02 2.16
CA ALA A 76 -9.70 -3.64 2.46
C ALA A 76 -8.23 -3.51 2.94
N TYR A 77 -7.79 -4.38 3.85
CA TYR A 77 -6.39 -4.40 4.29
C TYR A 77 -5.41 -4.73 3.16
N LEU A 78 -5.76 -5.68 2.28
CA LEU A 78 -4.91 -6.01 1.13
C LEU A 78 -4.82 -4.86 0.13
N CYS A 79 -5.92 -4.16 -0.15
CA CYS A 79 -5.92 -3.01 -1.05
C CYS A 79 -5.03 -1.88 -0.53
N VAL A 80 -5.05 -1.61 0.78
CA VAL A 80 -4.20 -0.59 1.41
C VAL A 80 -2.73 -1.00 1.40
N LEU A 81 -2.42 -2.25 1.77
CA LEU A 81 -1.03 -2.73 1.86
C LEU A 81 -0.36 -2.92 0.51
N LEU A 82 -1.10 -3.38 -0.50
CA LEU A 82 -0.54 -3.70 -1.82
C LEU A 82 -0.41 -2.49 -2.74
N CYS A 83 -0.84 -1.29 -2.32
CA CYS A 83 -0.81 -0.05 -3.10
C CYS A 83 -0.93 -0.35 -4.61
N LEU A 84 -2.03 -1.01 -4.99
CA LEU A 84 -2.21 -1.71 -6.28
C LEU A 84 -2.02 -0.80 -7.51
N ARG A 85 -1.88 0.50 -7.31
CA ARG A 85 -1.69 1.52 -8.32
C ARG A 85 -0.25 1.62 -8.83
N SER A 86 0.76 1.42 -7.98
CA SER A 86 2.17 1.61 -8.40
C SER A 86 2.66 0.55 -9.39
N ILE A 87 2.23 -0.70 -9.25
CA ILE A 87 2.64 -1.80 -10.13
C ILE A 87 2.15 -1.59 -11.58
N PRO A 88 0.85 -1.38 -11.85
CA PRO A 88 0.36 -1.17 -13.22
C PRO A 88 0.88 0.13 -13.83
N GLU A 89 1.09 1.19 -13.04
CA GLU A 89 1.70 2.44 -13.52
C GLU A 89 3.14 2.19 -13.99
N LEU A 90 3.95 1.43 -13.24
CA LEU A 90 5.31 1.07 -13.67
C LEU A 90 5.31 0.22 -14.94
N VAL A 91 4.43 -0.77 -15.05
CA VAL A 91 4.30 -1.59 -16.26
C VAL A 91 3.90 -0.72 -17.45
N TYR A 92 2.95 0.18 -17.28
CA TYR A 92 2.52 1.11 -18.32
C TYR A 92 3.65 2.03 -18.77
N CYS A 93 4.47 2.55 -17.86
CA CYS A 93 5.63 3.38 -18.21
C CYS A 93 6.74 2.59 -18.92
N LEU A 94 6.96 1.32 -18.57
CA LEU A 94 8.02 0.49 -19.15
C LEU A 94 7.67 -0.07 -20.54
N LEU A 95 6.39 -0.34 -20.81
CA LEU A 95 5.91 -0.85 -22.10
C LEU A 95 6.39 -0.03 -23.32
N PRO A 96 6.20 1.30 -23.39
CA PRO A 96 6.67 2.10 -24.53
C PRO A 96 8.19 2.20 -24.58
N THR A 97 8.87 2.27 -23.43
CA THR A 97 10.34 2.34 -23.37
C THR A 97 10.97 1.05 -23.90
N GLN A 98 10.42 -0.10 -23.56
CA GLN A 98 10.89 -1.39 -24.07
C GLN A 98 10.70 -1.51 -25.59
N GLN A 99 9.55 -1.08 -26.12
CA GLN A 99 9.33 -1.08 -27.57
C GLN A 99 10.31 -0.15 -28.30
N LEU A 100 10.56 1.06 -27.78
CA LEU A 100 11.50 2.00 -28.40
C LEU A 100 12.94 1.48 -28.39
N CYS A 101 13.39 0.87 -27.29
CA CYS A 101 14.72 0.26 -27.21
C CYS A 101 14.88 -0.87 -28.24
N LEU A 102 13.88 -1.73 -28.43
CA LEU A 102 13.92 -2.81 -29.42
C LEU A 102 14.03 -2.26 -30.86
N ILE A 103 13.26 -1.22 -31.20
CA ILE A 103 13.31 -0.59 -32.53
C ILE A 103 14.68 0.05 -32.77
N SER A 104 15.23 0.78 -31.79
CA SER A 104 16.55 1.40 -31.91
C SER A 104 17.68 0.38 -32.12
N GLN A 105 17.58 -0.82 -31.54
CA GLN A 105 18.57 -1.89 -31.74
C GLN A 105 18.49 -2.48 -33.16
N VAL A 106 17.29 -2.61 -33.73
CA VAL A 106 17.10 -3.12 -35.10
C VAL A 106 17.64 -2.14 -36.14
N TYR A 107 17.41 -0.83 -35.97
CA TYR A 107 17.93 0.20 -36.90
C TYR A 107 19.42 0.51 -36.72
N GLY A 108 20.00 0.25 -35.56
CA GLY A 108 21.44 0.43 -35.31
C GLY A 108 22.34 -0.71 -35.80
N ASN A 109 21.75 -1.83 -36.27
CA ASN A 109 22.46 -2.98 -36.83
C ASN A 109 22.29 -3.11 -38.36
N LEU A 110 21.74 -2.08 -39.01
CA LEU A 110 21.70 -1.88 -40.47
C LEU A 110 22.69 -0.79 -40.85
#